data_AF-A0A0G4KNI4-F1
#
_entry.id   AF-A0A0G4KNI4-F1
#
_cell.length_a   1.000
_cell.length_b   1.000
_cell.length_c   1.000
_cell.angle_alpha   90.00
_cell.angle_beta   90.00
_cell.angle_gamma   90.00
#
_symmetry.space_group_name_H-M   'P 1'
#
loop_
_entity.id
_entity.type
_entity.pdbx_description
1 polymer ?
#
loop_
_entity_poly.entity_id
_entity_poly.type
_entity_poly.pdbx_seq_one_letter_code
_entity_poly.pdbx_strand_id
1 'polypeptide(L)'
;MRYRLVHRLVLMTIRAIYGRDYHPQNLPASRLSHVLYAFLDVRPSGEVYSIDTYADLEKHYLGDSWIESGRNAYGCVKQLFLLKKSNRYLKTMLSIGGWTLSANFPVVASTPTGRLAFAQSSVSLMKDWGFDGIDIDWEYPADENEAENFILLLAAVRQELNAYASQYAPGHHFLLTIASPAGPTHYEKLDLKTIAGIVDTFYLMGYDYSGSWNSYAAHQANLYPNSMNKTTTPFSTDEAITGYLKAGVPASQIALGMPMYGRAFQNTDGLGRPFSGIGGGSWENGVWDYKALPRPGATTGYDDVAMASFSYDVERRELISYDTPRSVRQKISYLKEKGLAGSIFFALAWKAPQEVGRTDCDCMAEIFQKELQMLLIALPDQLHPIIRATLASLPSIFSLPMVLLHKDFGDCNIIVEEESCHLVGVIDWAEAEIGPFGTNLHSLQSLMSKLDLRKGRIRYEDYDELARLFWETLSGEVGGLRDNTTRSIKAAMVLGLLRSRGFTSRLANEPEARPIRNDDSGRYNMMILDGLLLNPATRFEGLEEWLNGMDTEHE
;
A
#
# COMPACT_ATOMS: atom_id res chain seq x y z
N MET A 1 8.92 0.79 -13.85
CA MET A 1 8.58 -0.08 -12.69
C MET A 1 7.40 0.54 -11.96
N ARG A 2 6.30 -0.20 -11.80
CA ARG A 2 5.01 0.28 -11.26
C ARG A 2 4.78 -0.35 -9.88
N TYR A 3 4.78 0.40 -8.79
CA TYR A 3 4.46 -0.12 -7.45
C TYR A 3 3.07 0.29 -7.00
N ARG A 4 2.13 -0.64 -7.07
CA ARG A 4 0.70 -0.50 -6.73
C ARG A 4 0.48 -0.72 -5.22
N LEU A 5 -0.33 0.15 -4.63
CA LEU A 5 -1.52 -0.19 -3.84
C LEU A 5 -1.35 -1.08 -2.58
N VAL A 6 -1.58 -0.57 -1.36
CA VAL A 6 -1.66 -1.39 -0.15
C VAL A 6 -2.63 -2.53 -0.37
N HIS A 7 -2.20 -3.67 0.13
CA HIS A 7 -2.83 -4.94 -0.08
C HIS A 7 -4.12 -5.07 0.74
N ARG A 8 -5.25 -4.60 0.17
CA ARG A 8 -6.61 -5.03 0.56
C ARG A 8 -6.77 -6.48 0.16
N LEU A 9 -6.23 -7.32 1.02
CA LEU A 9 -6.05 -8.73 0.82
C LEU A 9 -7.19 -9.49 1.47
N VAL A 10 -7.62 -10.56 0.82
CA VAL A 10 -8.40 -11.60 1.47
C VAL A 10 -7.86 -12.96 1.07
N LEU A 11 -7.75 -13.85 2.05
CA LEU A 11 -7.53 -15.27 1.83
C LEU A 11 -8.87 -15.93 1.53
N MET A 12 -9.01 -16.53 0.35
CA MET A 12 -10.16 -17.33 -0.03
C MET A 12 -9.77 -18.80 -0.06
N THR A 13 -10.39 -19.60 0.81
CA THR A 13 -10.12 -21.04 0.84
C THR A 13 -10.94 -21.79 -0.20
N ILE A 14 -10.33 -22.79 -0.86
CA ILE A 14 -10.97 -23.66 -1.87
C ILE A 14 -12.20 -24.35 -1.26
N ARG A 15 -12.10 -24.75 0.02
CA ARG A 15 -13.19 -25.41 0.76
C ARG A 15 -14.36 -24.49 1.16
N ALA A 16 -14.22 -23.18 0.98
CA ALA A 16 -15.25 -22.21 1.37
C ALA A 16 -16.57 -22.40 0.60
N ILE A 17 -16.51 -23.01 -0.60
CA ILE A 17 -17.69 -23.21 -1.46
C ILE A 17 -18.64 -24.33 -0.99
N TYR A 18 -18.25 -25.11 0.03
CA TYR A 18 -19.04 -26.23 0.54
C TYR A 18 -19.88 -25.79 1.74
N GLY A 19 -19.61 -26.30 2.94
CA GLY A 19 -20.41 -26.01 4.13
C GLY A 19 -20.53 -24.52 4.46
N ARG A 20 -19.49 -23.73 4.14
CA ARG A 20 -19.48 -22.27 4.36
C ARG A 20 -20.32 -21.48 3.34
N ASP A 21 -20.69 -22.11 2.22
CA ASP A 21 -21.45 -21.52 1.11
C ASP A 21 -20.94 -20.14 0.68
N TYR A 22 -19.61 -20.00 0.58
CA TYR A 22 -18.95 -18.76 0.21
C TYR A 22 -18.18 -18.94 -1.08
N HIS A 23 -18.65 -18.29 -2.14
CA HIS A 23 -18.15 -18.38 -3.50
C HIS A 23 -17.41 -17.11 -3.93
N PRO A 24 -16.63 -17.15 -5.02
CA PRO A 24 -15.90 -15.97 -5.48
C PRO A 24 -16.81 -14.76 -5.71
N GLN A 25 -18.04 -14.96 -6.18
CA GLN A 25 -19.00 -13.88 -6.42
C GLN A 25 -19.44 -13.15 -5.14
N ASN A 26 -19.23 -13.75 -3.96
CA ASN A 26 -19.50 -13.11 -2.68
C ASN A 26 -18.35 -12.19 -2.21
N LEU A 27 -17.21 -12.22 -2.89
CA LEU A 27 -16.09 -11.32 -2.59
C LEU A 27 -16.49 -9.87 -2.89
N PRO A 28 -16.20 -8.92 -1.98
CA PRO A 28 -16.34 -7.49 -2.27
C PRO A 28 -15.19 -7.01 -3.18
N ALA A 29 -15.09 -7.57 -4.39
CA ALA A 29 -14.00 -7.34 -5.33
C ALA A 29 -13.73 -5.84 -5.60
N SER A 30 -14.78 -5.00 -5.55
CA SER A 30 -14.70 -3.54 -5.65
C SER A 30 -13.82 -2.87 -4.58
N ARG A 31 -13.47 -3.60 -3.51
CA ARG A 31 -12.74 -3.11 -2.34
C ARG A 31 -11.46 -3.91 -2.06
N LEU A 32 -11.12 -4.88 -2.91
CA LEU A 32 -9.98 -5.78 -2.72
C LEU A 32 -8.93 -5.53 -3.80
N SER A 33 -7.66 -5.45 -3.41
CA SER A 33 -6.57 -5.37 -4.35
C SER A 33 -5.99 -6.75 -4.67
N HIS A 34 -6.06 -7.70 -3.73
CA HIS A 34 -5.51 -9.04 -3.89
C HIS A 34 -6.42 -10.11 -3.28
N VAL A 35 -6.50 -11.27 -3.93
CA VAL A 35 -7.13 -12.49 -3.40
C VAL A 35 -6.09 -13.60 -3.39
N LEU A 36 -5.80 -14.15 -2.22
CA LEU A 36 -4.99 -15.38 -2.09
C LEU A 36 -5.94 -16.57 -2.22
N TYR A 37 -5.82 -17.32 -3.31
CA TYR A 37 -6.61 -18.52 -3.54
C TYR A 37 -5.88 -19.73 -2.94
N ALA A 38 -6.48 -20.30 -1.89
CA ALA A 38 -5.75 -21.14 -0.94
C ALA A 38 -6.45 -22.49 -0.68
N PHE A 39 -5.79 -23.64 -0.66
CA PHE A 39 -4.37 -23.85 -0.87
C PHE A 39 -4.15 -24.94 -1.92
N LEU A 40 -3.07 -24.78 -2.68
CA LEU A 40 -2.49 -25.88 -3.44
C LEU A 40 -1.51 -26.62 -2.53
N ASP A 41 -1.29 -27.91 -2.84
CA ASP A 41 -0.33 -28.76 -2.12
C ASP A 41 0.91 -29.01 -3.00
N VAL A 42 1.96 -29.50 -2.38
CA VAL A 42 3.23 -29.83 -3.02
C VAL A 42 3.58 -31.29 -2.74
N ARG A 43 3.88 -32.05 -3.80
CA ARG A 43 4.38 -33.43 -3.68
C ARG A 43 5.83 -33.45 -3.20
N PRO A 44 6.32 -34.57 -2.62
CA PRO A 44 7.74 -34.72 -2.30
C PRO A 44 8.68 -34.56 -3.51
N SER A 45 8.19 -34.76 -4.74
CA SER A 45 8.94 -34.50 -5.98
C SER A 45 9.17 -33.01 -6.27
N GLY A 46 8.46 -32.12 -5.58
CA GLY A 46 8.39 -30.70 -5.84
C GLY A 46 7.22 -30.27 -6.72
N GLU A 47 6.44 -31.18 -7.30
CA GLU A 47 5.28 -30.82 -8.12
C GLU A 47 4.16 -30.19 -7.26
N VAL A 48 3.78 -28.95 -7.58
CA VAL A 48 2.62 -28.26 -7.02
C VAL A 48 1.36 -28.67 -7.77
N TYR A 49 0.28 -28.95 -7.03
CA TYR A 49 -0.96 -29.48 -7.59
C TYR A 49 -2.22 -29.03 -6.83
N SER A 50 -3.37 -29.11 -7.52
CA SER A 50 -4.69 -28.88 -6.93
C SER A 50 -5.07 -30.01 -5.98
N ILE A 51 -5.57 -29.67 -4.78
CA ILE A 51 -6.11 -30.64 -3.82
C ILE A 51 -7.62 -30.89 -3.99
N ASP A 52 -8.29 -30.11 -4.84
CA ASP A 52 -9.72 -30.19 -5.09
C ASP A 52 -10.06 -29.61 -6.47
N THR A 53 -9.91 -30.45 -7.50
CA THR A 53 -10.17 -30.06 -8.89
C THR A 53 -11.63 -29.71 -9.13
N TYR A 54 -12.55 -30.26 -8.33
CA TYR A 54 -13.97 -29.92 -8.45
C TYR A 54 -14.19 -28.45 -8.13
N ALA A 55 -13.72 -27.99 -6.96
CA ALA A 55 -13.83 -26.60 -6.57
C ALA A 55 -13.03 -25.67 -7.49
N ASP A 56 -11.82 -26.07 -7.88
CA ASP A 56 -10.92 -25.25 -8.66
C ASP A 56 -11.40 -25.07 -10.10
N LEU A 57 -11.73 -26.17 -10.79
CA LEU A 57 -11.82 -26.23 -12.25
C LEU A 57 -13.11 -26.83 -12.82
N GLU A 58 -13.88 -27.61 -12.05
CA GLU A 58 -14.97 -28.41 -12.64
C GLU A 58 -16.37 -27.91 -12.25
N LYS A 59 -16.53 -27.27 -11.09
CA LYS A 59 -17.83 -26.78 -10.63
C LYS A 59 -18.38 -25.76 -11.62
N HIS A 60 -19.54 -26.08 -12.21
CA HIS A 60 -20.26 -25.16 -13.06
C HIS A 60 -21.13 -24.23 -12.19
N TYR A 61 -20.92 -22.93 -12.32
CA TYR A 61 -21.78 -21.91 -11.74
C TYR A 61 -22.89 -21.51 -12.71
N LEU A 62 -23.85 -20.72 -12.22
CA LEU A 62 -24.90 -20.18 -13.07
C LEU A 62 -24.29 -19.38 -14.23
N GLY A 63 -24.64 -19.75 -15.46
CA GLY A 63 -24.09 -19.15 -16.69
C GLY A 63 -22.96 -19.96 -17.33
N ASP A 64 -22.45 -21.00 -16.67
CA ASP A 64 -21.48 -21.92 -17.26
C ASP A 64 -22.19 -22.94 -18.17
N SER A 65 -21.67 -23.12 -19.38
CA SER A 65 -22.20 -24.05 -20.38
C SER A 65 -21.71 -25.46 -20.13
N TRP A 66 -22.62 -26.44 -20.22
CA TRP A 66 -22.28 -27.87 -20.12
C TRP A 66 -21.85 -28.51 -21.45
N ILE A 67 -21.98 -27.77 -22.55
CA ILE A 67 -21.76 -28.28 -23.92
C ILE A 67 -20.67 -27.50 -24.67
N GLU A 68 -19.89 -26.70 -23.96
CA GLU A 68 -18.78 -25.96 -24.56
C GLU A 68 -17.68 -26.92 -25.00
N SER A 69 -17.32 -26.88 -26.29
CA SER A 69 -16.27 -27.74 -26.84
C SER A 69 -14.88 -27.30 -26.37
N GLY A 70 -13.97 -28.26 -26.17
CA GLY A 70 -12.57 -27.99 -25.79
C GLY A 70 -12.28 -28.29 -24.32
N ARG A 71 -11.07 -27.92 -23.86
CA ARG A 71 -10.65 -28.05 -22.46
C ARG A 71 -10.78 -26.68 -21.80
N ASN A 72 -11.88 -26.47 -21.09
CA ASN A 72 -12.21 -25.20 -20.45
C ASN A 72 -12.09 -25.31 -18.93
N ALA A 73 -11.60 -24.25 -18.28
CA ALA A 73 -11.65 -24.12 -16.83
C ALA A 73 -13.01 -23.55 -16.41
N TYR A 74 -13.62 -24.15 -15.39
CA TYR A 74 -14.79 -23.65 -14.66
C TYR A 74 -14.38 -23.34 -13.22
N GLY A 75 -15.21 -23.71 -12.25
CA GLY A 75 -14.91 -23.62 -10.83
C GLY A 75 -14.59 -22.21 -10.37
N CYS A 76 -13.91 -22.12 -9.23
CA CYS A 76 -13.46 -20.85 -8.69
C CYS A 76 -12.46 -20.15 -9.60
N VAL A 77 -11.64 -20.90 -10.36
CA VAL A 77 -10.67 -20.33 -11.31
C VAL A 77 -11.38 -19.43 -12.33
N LYS A 78 -12.41 -19.93 -12.99
CA LYS A 78 -13.20 -19.12 -13.94
C LYS A 78 -13.83 -17.91 -13.28
N GLN A 79 -14.41 -18.09 -12.09
CA GLN A 79 -15.14 -17.01 -11.41
C GLN A 79 -14.19 -15.90 -10.93
N LEU A 80 -13.01 -16.25 -10.41
CA LEU A 80 -11.96 -15.28 -10.07
C LEU A 80 -11.45 -14.55 -11.32
N PHE A 81 -11.30 -15.25 -12.45
CA PHE A 81 -10.95 -14.61 -13.71
C PHE A 81 -12.01 -13.60 -14.18
N LEU A 82 -13.30 -13.91 -14.01
CA LEU A 82 -14.40 -12.98 -14.28
C LEU A 82 -14.37 -11.74 -13.35
N LEU A 83 -14.02 -11.92 -12.07
CA LEU A 83 -13.82 -10.80 -11.14
C LEU A 83 -12.64 -9.92 -11.56
N LYS A 84 -11.53 -10.50 -12.00
CA LYS A 84 -10.39 -9.73 -12.55
C LYS A 84 -10.78 -8.92 -13.78
N LYS A 85 -11.61 -9.48 -14.67
CA LYS A 85 -12.09 -8.75 -15.85
C LYS A 85 -12.93 -7.52 -15.47
N SER A 86 -13.79 -7.65 -14.46
CA SER A 86 -14.65 -6.57 -13.98
C SER A 86 -13.94 -5.59 -13.03
N ASN A 87 -12.84 -6.00 -12.40
CA ASN A 87 -12.07 -5.20 -11.44
C ASN A 87 -10.58 -5.25 -11.85
N ARG A 88 -10.15 -4.37 -12.75
CA ARG A 88 -8.80 -4.42 -13.36
C ARG A 88 -7.63 -4.12 -12.40
N TYR A 89 -7.93 -3.69 -11.19
CA TYR A 89 -6.98 -3.53 -10.10
C TYR A 89 -6.98 -4.72 -9.13
N LEU A 90 -7.89 -5.70 -9.26
CA LEU A 90 -7.85 -6.93 -8.47
C LEU A 90 -6.81 -7.89 -9.05
N LYS A 91 -5.99 -8.48 -8.17
CA LYS A 91 -5.01 -9.51 -8.50
C LYS A 91 -5.39 -10.80 -7.80
N THR A 92 -5.12 -11.93 -8.42
CA THR A 92 -5.33 -13.25 -7.82
C THR A 92 -3.99 -13.96 -7.70
N MET A 93 -3.71 -14.48 -6.51
CA MET A 93 -2.47 -15.18 -6.16
C MET A 93 -2.75 -16.65 -5.90
N LEU A 94 -1.92 -17.55 -6.42
CA LEU A 94 -1.98 -18.96 -6.05
C LEU A 94 -1.22 -19.15 -4.74
N SER A 95 -1.94 -19.46 -3.66
CA SER A 95 -1.32 -19.71 -2.36
C SER A 95 -1.05 -21.21 -2.20
N ILE A 96 0.20 -21.55 -1.92
CA ILE A 96 0.71 -22.92 -1.87
C ILE A 96 1.18 -23.22 -0.45
N GLY A 97 0.68 -24.32 0.13
CA GLY A 97 1.02 -24.75 1.48
C GLY A 97 -0.07 -24.41 2.50
N GLY A 98 0.29 -23.57 3.47
CA GLY A 98 -0.48 -23.31 4.68
C GLY A 98 -0.20 -24.32 5.78
N TRP A 99 -0.73 -24.05 6.97
CA TRP A 99 -0.54 -24.85 8.19
C TRP A 99 -0.61 -26.37 7.97
N THR A 100 -1.60 -26.88 7.23
CA THR A 100 -1.81 -28.33 7.07
C THR A 100 -0.88 -28.97 6.02
N LEU A 101 -0.44 -28.20 5.03
CA LEU A 101 0.24 -28.73 3.84
C LEU A 101 1.74 -28.39 3.80
N SER A 102 2.28 -27.84 4.89
CA SER A 102 3.68 -27.41 4.95
C SER A 102 4.70 -28.56 5.09
N ALA A 103 4.25 -29.80 5.37
CA ALA A 103 5.12 -30.92 5.72
C ALA A 103 6.13 -31.33 4.61
N ASN A 104 5.81 -31.06 3.34
CA ASN A 104 6.66 -31.44 2.22
C ASN A 104 7.69 -30.35 1.84
N PHE A 105 7.55 -29.11 2.33
CA PHE A 105 8.49 -28.04 1.99
C PHE A 105 9.96 -28.35 2.32
N PRO A 106 10.32 -28.92 3.49
CA PRO A 106 11.73 -29.22 3.79
C PRO A 106 12.38 -30.12 2.73
N VAL A 107 11.69 -31.21 2.34
CA VAL A 107 12.19 -32.17 1.35
C VAL A 107 12.31 -31.50 -0.02
N VAL A 108 11.29 -30.74 -0.43
CA VAL A 108 11.25 -30.08 -1.74
C VAL A 108 12.31 -29.00 -1.86
N ALA A 109 12.45 -28.16 -0.83
CA ALA A 109 13.39 -27.04 -0.83
C ALA A 109 14.85 -27.50 -0.73
N SER A 110 15.12 -28.67 -0.15
CA SER A 110 16.48 -29.19 0.10
C SER A 110 17.30 -29.51 -1.16
N THR A 111 16.68 -29.70 -2.33
CA THR A 111 17.39 -30.10 -3.56
C THR A 111 17.14 -29.13 -4.72
N PRO A 112 18.14 -28.88 -5.60
CA PRO A 112 17.93 -28.07 -6.80
C PRO A 112 16.79 -28.60 -7.70
N THR A 113 16.68 -29.92 -7.84
CA THR A 113 15.63 -30.57 -8.64
C THR A 113 14.25 -30.34 -8.06
N GLY A 114 14.08 -30.48 -6.74
CA GLY A 114 12.81 -30.22 -6.06
C GLY A 114 12.38 -28.75 -6.19
N ARG A 115 13.31 -27.81 -5.98
CA ARG A 115 13.05 -26.38 -6.16
C ARG A 115 12.66 -26.02 -7.59
N LEU A 116 13.32 -26.62 -8.59
CA LEU A 116 12.98 -26.41 -10.00
C LEU A 116 11.59 -26.96 -10.34
N ALA A 117 11.28 -28.18 -9.89
CA ALA A 117 9.96 -28.79 -10.09
C ALA A 117 8.85 -27.94 -9.44
N PHE A 118 9.10 -27.40 -8.25
CA PHE A 118 8.19 -26.47 -7.57
C PHE A 118 7.97 -25.20 -8.38
N ALA A 119 9.04 -24.53 -8.79
CA ALA A 119 8.94 -23.30 -9.57
C ALA A 119 8.17 -23.51 -10.88
N GLN A 120 8.53 -24.54 -11.65
CA GLN A 120 7.92 -24.82 -12.95
C GLN A 120 6.43 -25.19 -12.85
N SER A 121 6.08 -26.06 -11.91
CA SER A 121 4.68 -26.47 -11.71
C SER A 121 3.81 -25.33 -11.18
N SER A 122 4.33 -24.52 -10.25
CA SER A 122 3.64 -23.33 -9.74
C SER A 122 3.36 -22.31 -10.85
N VAL A 123 4.36 -21.99 -11.67
CA VAL A 123 4.20 -21.04 -12.79
C VAL A 123 3.31 -21.63 -13.89
N SER A 124 3.32 -22.96 -14.08
CA SER A 124 2.40 -23.62 -15.01
C SER A 124 0.94 -23.49 -14.57
N LEU A 125 0.64 -23.70 -13.29
CA LEU A 125 -0.71 -23.50 -12.78
C LEU A 125 -1.11 -22.03 -12.82
N MET A 126 -0.19 -21.11 -12.47
CA MET A 126 -0.44 -19.67 -12.51
C MET A 126 -0.85 -19.22 -13.92
N LYS A 127 -0.10 -19.61 -14.94
CA LYS A 127 -0.40 -19.21 -16.33
C LYS A 127 -1.65 -19.89 -16.87
N ASP A 128 -1.88 -21.17 -16.57
CA ASP A 128 -3.02 -21.92 -17.07
C ASP A 128 -4.34 -21.42 -16.44
N TRP A 129 -4.31 -21.01 -15.18
CA TRP A 129 -5.48 -20.53 -14.44
C TRP A 129 -5.66 -19.02 -14.51
N GLY A 130 -4.72 -18.29 -15.12
CA GLY A 130 -4.79 -16.85 -15.33
C GLY A 130 -4.60 -16.03 -14.05
N PHE A 131 -3.69 -16.45 -13.17
CA PHE A 131 -3.34 -15.76 -11.92
C PHE A 131 -2.22 -14.72 -12.13
N ASP A 132 -2.10 -13.76 -11.20
CA ASP A 132 -1.13 -12.64 -11.27
C ASP A 132 0.13 -12.88 -10.44
N GLY A 133 0.21 -14.01 -9.74
CA GLY A 133 1.38 -14.34 -8.93
C GLY A 133 1.21 -15.60 -8.09
N ILE A 134 2.26 -15.87 -7.32
CA ILE A 134 2.38 -17.01 -6.42
C ILE A 134 2.61 -16.50 -5.00
N ASP A 135 1.93 -17.11 -4.05
CA ASP A 135 2.08 -16.90 -2.62
C ASP A 135 2.56 -18.22 -1.99
N ILE A 136 3.64 -18.18 -1.21
CA ILE A 136 4.18 -19.37 -0.54
C ILE A 136 3.97 -19.25 0.97
N ASP A 137 3.24 -20.21 1.51
CA ASP A 137 2.90 -20.28 2.93
C ASP A 137 3.53 -21.53 3.55
N TRP A 138 4.82 -21.42 3.91
CA TRP A 138 5.55 -22.48 4.63
C TRP A 138 5.53 -22.15 6.13
N GLU A 139 4.76 -22.95 6.89
CA GLU A 139 4.60 -22.80 8.34
C GLU A 139 5.21 -23.98 9.12
N TYR A 140 6.48 -23.94 9.53
CA TYR A 140 7.51 -22.91 9.29
C TYR A 140 8.86 -23.59 9.02
N PRO A 141 9.82 -22.93 8.36
CA PRO A 141 11.22 -23.36 8.38
C PRO A 141 11.70 -23.59 9.83
N ALA A 142 12.18 -24.79 10.12
CA ALA A 142 12.47 -25.25 11.48
C ALA A 142 13.86 -24.80 11.98
N ASP A 143 14.84 -24.74 11.07
CA ASP A 143 16.24 -24.47 11.35
C ASP A 143 16.91 -23.61 10.26
N GLU A 144 18.19 -23.27 10.46
CA GLU A 144 18.98 -22.44 9.53
C GLU A 144 19.07 -23.06 8.13
N ASN A 145 19.19 -24.39 8.03
CA ASN A 145 19.28 -25.07 6.74
C ASN A 145 17.95 -25.01 5.99
N GLU A 146 16.82 -25.18 6.66
CA GLU A 146 15.50 -24.97 6.05
C GLU A 146 15.29 -23.50 5.65
N ALA A 147 15.75 -22.54 6.45
CA ALA A 147 15.67 -21.11 6.12
C ALA A 147 16.50 -20.74 4.88
N GLU A 148 17.73 -21.26 4.75
CA GLU A 148 18.56 -21.10 3.56
C GLU A 148 17.90 -21.74 2.32
N ASN A 149 17.36 -22.96 2.47
CA ASN A 149 16.67 -23.64 1.39
C ASN A 149 15.39 -22.91 0.97
N PHE A 150 14.71 -22.23 1.90
CA PHE A 150 13.54 -21.41 1.57
C PHE A 150 13.91 -20.22 0.67
N ILE A 151 15.03 -19.55 0.94
CA ILE A 151 15.57 -18.49 0.07
C ILE A 151 15.85 -19.02 -1.33
N LEU A 152 16.48 -20.18 -1.43
CA LEU A 152 16.78 -20.82 -2.72
C LEU A 152 15.50 -21.21 -3.46
N LEU A 153 14.46 -21.64 -2.75
CA LEU A 153 13.16 -21.96 -3.33
C LEU A 153 12.49 -20.69 -3.88
N LEU A 154 12.44 -19.61 -3.10
CA LEU A 154 11.90 -18.32 -3.52
C LEU A 154 12.64 -17.77 -4.73
N ALA A 155 13.96 -17.86 -4.76
CA ALA A 155 14.78 -17.45 -5.90
C ALA A 155 14.45 -18.25 -7.16
N ALA A 156 14.26 -19.57 -7.05
CA ALA A 156 13.87 -20.42 -8.18
C ALA A 156 12.49 -20.03 -8.74
N VAL A 157 11.50 -19.78 -7.87
CA VAL A 157 10.17 -19.32 -8.29
C VAL A 157 10.25 -17.94 -8.94
N ARG A 158 11.02 -17.01 -8.35
CA ARG A 158 11.20 -15.67 -8.90
C ARG A 158 11.80 -15.71 -10.31
N GLN A 159 12.81 -16.56 -10.52
CA GLN A 159 13.46 -16.77 -11.81
C GLN A 159 12.47 -17.32 -12.85
N GLU A 160 11.69 -18.33 -12.50
CA GLU A 160 10.71 -18.94 -13.42
C GLU A 160 9.60 -17.94 -13.80
N LEU A 161 9.10 -17.16 -12.84
CA LEU A 161 8.14 -16.09 -13.10
C LEU A 161 8.70 -15.02 -14.06
N ASN A 162 9.96 -14.62 -13.87
CA ASN A 162 10.63 -13.64 -14.72
C ASN A 162 10.87 -14.19 -16.14
N ALA A 163 11.23 -15.47 -16.26
CA ALA A 163 11.38 -16.15 -17.55
C ALA A 163 10.05 -16.20 -18.30
N TYR A 164 8.97 -16.59 -17.62
CA TYR A 164 7.62 -16.60 -18.19
C TYR A 164 7.16 -15.20 -18.61
N ALA A 165 7.35 -14.18 -17.76
CA ALA A 165 7.02 -12.79 -18.10
C ALA A 165 7.79 -12.31 -19.34
N SER A 166 9.09 -12.57 -19.40
CA SER A 166 9.94 -12.14 -20.52
C SER A 166 9.49 -12.76 -21.85
N GLN A 167 9.00 -14.00 -21.83
CA GLN A 167 8.59 -14.70 -23.04
C GLN A 167 7.15 -14.42 -23.46
N TYR A 168 6.20 -14.34 -22.51
CA TYR A 168 4.77 -14.35 -22.81
C TYR A 168 4.00 -13.12 -22.34
N ALA A 169 4.59 -12.31 -21.45
CA ALA A 169 3.99 -11.06 -20.98
C ALA A 169 5.05 -9.95 -20.82
N PRO A 170 5.74 -9.52 -21.89
CA PRO A 170 6.84 -8.57 -21.79
C PRO A 170 6.43 -7.29 -21.07
N GLY A 171 7.21 -6.90 -20.05
CA GLY A 171 6.93 -5.74 -19.21
C GLY A 171 5.88 -5.97 -18.10
N HIS A 172 5.30 -7.17 -18.00
CA HIS A 172 4.49 -7.57 -16.86
C HIS A 172 5.35 -8.10 -15.73
N HIS A 173 5.01 -7.75 -14.49
CA HIS A 173 5.67 -8.26 -13.29
C HIS A 173 4.68 -9.12 -12.51
N PHE A 174 4.86 -10.44 -12.57
CA PHE A 174 4.07 -11.36 -11.74
C PHE A 174 4.56 -11.31 -10.30
N LEU A 175 3.63 -11.34 -9.36
CA LEU A 175 3.92 -11.17 -7.95
C LEU A 175 4.44 -12.48 -7.32
N LEU A 176 5.37 -12.35 -6.39
CA LEU A 176 5.81 -13.42 -5.49
C LEU A 176 5.69 -12.92 -4.05
N THR A 177 4.88 -13.58 -3.23
CA THR A 177 4.65 -13.20 -1.83
C THR A 177 4.85 -14.38 -0.90
N ILE A 178 4.96 -14.10 0.40
CA ILE A 178 4.94 -15.13 1.43
C ILE A 178 3.99 -14.75 2.57
N ALA A 179 3.31 -15.74 3.14
CA ALA A 179 2.77 -15.62 4.48
C ALA A 179 3.94 -15.74 5.48
N SER A 180 4.05 -14.78 6.40
CA SER A 180 5.24 -14.65 7.24
C SER A 180 4.91 -14.66 8.74
N PRO A 181 5.74 -15.30 9.59
CA PRO A 181 5.42 -15.48 10.99
C PRO A 181 5.58 -14.20 11.81
N ALA A 182 4.69 -14.01 12.78
CA ALA A 182 4.81 -12.96 13.80
C ALA A 182 5.52 -13.43 15.09
N GLY A 183 5.73 -14.74 15.27
CA GLY A 183 6.44 -15.29 16.42
C GLY A 183 7.97 -15.14 16.28
N PRO A 184 8.68 -14.57 17.27
CA PRO A 184 10.15 -14.36 17.21
C PRO A 184 10.93 -15.64 16.92
N THR A 185 10.54 -16.75 17.56
CA THR A 185 11.19 -18.04 17.37
C THR A 185 11.13 -18.56 15.93
N HIS A 186 10.26 -18.02 15.09
CA HIS A 186 10.15 -18.36 13.68
C HIS A 186 10.82 -17.31 12.79
N TYR A 187 10.49 -16.03 12.92
CA TYR A 187 11.04 -15.00 12.03
C TYR A 187 12.53 -14.73 12.27
N GLU A 188 13.06 -14.93 13.48
CA GLU A 188 14.49 -14.71 13.79
C GLU A 188 15.42 -15.74 13.13
N LYS A 189 14.88 -16.87 12.67
CA LYS A 189 15.64 -17.87 11.90
C LYS A 189 15.78 -17.51 10.41
N LEU A 190 14.97 -16.57 9.93
CA LEU A 190 14.93 -16.21 8.52
C LEU A 190 15.90 -15.06 8.24
N ASP A 191 16.66 -15.15 7.15
CA ASP A 191 17.33 -13.98 6.58
C ASP A 191 16.29 -13.13 5.82
N LEU A 192 15.52 -12.38 6.60
CA LEU A 192 14.42 -11.53 6.12
C LEU A 192 14.91 -10.48 5.11
N LYS A 193 16.15 -10.01 5.22
CA LYS A 193 16.72 -9.03 4.28
C LYS A 193 16.90 -9.63 2.90
N THR A 194 17.47 -10.84 2.83
CA THR A 194 17.65 -11.54 1.56
C THR A 194 16.30 -11.91 0.95
N ILE A 195 15.34 -12.37 1.77
CA ILE A 195 13.97 -12.64 1.31
C ILE A 195 13.32 -11.38 0.73
N ALA A 196 13.46 -10.22 1.38
CA ALA A 196 12.91 -8.93 0.91
C ALA A 196 13.47 -8.48 -0.45
N GLY A 197 14.66 -8.95 -0.83
CA GLY A 197 15.23 -8.74 -2.16
C GLY A 197 14.63 -9.64 -3.26
N ILE A 198 13.82 -10.64 -2.88
CA ILE A 198 13.27 -11.66 -3.80
C ILE A 198 11.75 -11.51 -3.93
N VAL A 199 11.05 -11.27 -2.81
CA VAL A 199 9.59 -11.22 -2.74
C VAL A 199 9.07 -9.79 -2.86
N ASP A 200 7.83 -9.67 -3.32
CA ASP A 200 7.12 -8.40 -3.44
C ASP A 200 6.50 -7.96 -2.11
N THR A 201 6.00 -8.93 -1.32
CA THR A 201 5.26 -8.64 -0.08
C THR A 201 5.37 -9.79 0.92
N PHE A 202 5.54 -9.41 2.18
CA PHE A 202 5.36 -10.26 3.36
C PHE A 202 3.95 -10.03 3.91
N TYR A 203 3.11 -11.06 3.84
CA TYR A 203 1.83 -11.09 4.53
C TYR A 203 2.05 -11.57 5.97
N LEU A 204 2.36 -10.62 6.85
CA LEU A 204 2.63 -10.90 8.26
C LEU A 204 1.37 -11.43 8.93
N MET A 205 1.44 -12.65 9.46
CA MET A 205 0.33 -13.29 10.17
C MET A 205 0.18 -12.70 11.58
N GLY A 206 -0.42 -11.52 11.66
CA GLY A 206 -0.65 -10.73 12.86
C GLY A 206 -1.74 -11.27 13.79
N TYR A 207 -1.84 -12.59 13.90
CA TYR A 207 -2.90 -13.32 14.61
C TYR A 207 -2.40 -14.66 15.14
N ASP A 208 -3.28 -15.45 15.75
CA ASP A 208 -2.97 -16.74 16.38
C ASP A 208 -1.91 -16.66 17.49
N TYR A 209 -1.84 -15.53 18.18
CA TYR A 209 -0.93 -15.35 19.33
C TYR A 209 -1.34 -16.20 20.53
N SER A 210 -2.63 -16.57 20.60
CA SER A 210 -3.15 -17.39 21.68
C SER A 210 -4.27 -18.30 21.22
N GLY A 211 -4.30 -19.52 21.74
CA GLY A 211 -5.34 -20.52 21.48
C GLY A 211 -5.26 -21.68 22.47
N SER A 212 -5.65 -22.88 22.02
CA SER A 212 -5.71 -24.08 22.87
C SER A 212 -4.37 -24.52 23.45
N TRP A 213 -3.26 -24.05 22.87
CA TRP A 213 -1.89 -24.36 23.30
C TRP A 213 -1.39 -23.48 24.46
N ASN A 214 -2.14 -22.46 24.87
CA ASN A 214 -1.77 -21.59 25.98
C ASN A 214 -2.31 -22.11 27.32
N SER A 215 -1.71 -21.68 28.43
CA SER A 215 -2.22 -21.94 29.78
C SER A 215 -3.21 -20.88 30.28
N TYR A 216 -3.29 -19.74 29.61
CA TYR A 216 -4.12 -18.59 29.99
C TYR A 216 -4.90 -18.10 28.77
N ALA A 217 -6.14 -17.63 29.01
CA ALA A 217 -6.93 -16.94 27.99
C ALA A 217 -6.27 -15.60 27.67
N ALA A 218 -5.98 -15.33 26.41
CA ALA A 218 -5.18 -14.18 26.00
C ALA A 218 -5.71 -13.56 24.70
N HIS A 219 -5.13 -12.43 24.30
CA HIS A 219 -5.43 -11.81 23.02
C HIS A 219 -4.76 -12.60 21.90
N GLN A 220 -5.52 -12.91 20.84
CA GLN A 220 -4.97 -13.63 19.70
C GLN A 220 -4.32 -12.73 18.63
N ALA A 221 -4.53 -11.40 18.69
CA ALA A 221 -4.11 -10.47 17.63
C ALA A 221 -3.94 -9.03 18.14
N ASN A 222 -3.35 -8.85 19.32
CA ASN A 222 -3.07 -7.53 19.90
C ASN A 222 -1.95 -6.78 19.16
N LEU A 223 -2.07 -5.45 19.07
CA LEU A 223 -1.02 -4.62 18.48
C LEU A 223 0.20 -4.54 19.38
N TYR A 224 -0.01 -4.24 20.66
CA TYR A 224 1.05 -3.94 21.61
C TYR A 224 1.09 -4.96 22.76
N PRO A 225 2.26 -5.14 23.40
CA PRO A 225 2.34 -5.90 24.63
C PRO A 225 1.64 -5.15 25.78
N ASN A 226 0.95 -5.89 26.66
CA ASN A 226 0.39 -5.34 27.88
C ASN A 226 1.36 -5.54 29.05
N SER A 227 2.13 -4.49 29.37
CA SER A 227 3.15 -4.53 30.44
C SER A 227 2.56 -4.75 31.83
N MET A 228 1.29 -4.40 32.04
CA MET A 228 0.58 -4.58 33.30
C MET A 228 0.13 -6.02 33.52
N ASN A 229 -0.07 -6.79 32.44
CA ASN A 229 -0.41 -8.20 32.53
C ASN A 229 0.10 -8.99 31.32
N LYS A 230 1.34 -9.47 31.41
CA LYS A 230 2.02 -10.21 30.33
C LYS A 230 1.31 -11.49 29.89
N THR A 231 0.49 -12.11 30.75
CA THR A 231 -0.24 -13.33 30.37
C THR A 231 -1.34 -13.05 29.34
N THR A 232 -1.75 -11.79 29.15
CA THR A 232 -2.77 -11.38 28.18
C THR A 232 -2.22 -11.19 26.77
N THR A 233 -0.91 -10.98 26.63
CA THR A 233 -0.24 -10.67 25.36
C THR A 233 1.06 -11.49 25.25
N PRO A 234 0.96 -12.80 24.95
CA PRO A 234 2.15 -13.65 24.79
C PRO A 234 3.03 -13.25 23.59
N PHE A 235 2.43 -12.56 22.61
CA PHE A 235 3.09 -11.95 21.45
C PHE A 235 2.49 -10.57 21.18
N SER A 236 3.08 -9.80 20.27
CA SER A 236 2.50 -8.55 19.78
C SER A 236 2.88 -8.26 18.33
N THR A 237 1.98 -7.60 17.60
CA THR A 237 2.23 -7.20 16.21
C THR A 237 3.33 -6.15 16.09
N ASP A 238 3.43 -5.21 17.04
CA ASP A 238 4.46 -4.17 17.04
C ASP A 238 5.86 -4.74 17.23
N GLU A 239 6.04 -5.75 18.09
CA GLU A 239 7.32 -6.45 18.23
C GLU A 239 7.72 -7.17 16.94
N ALA A 240 6.77 -7.86 16.29
CA ALA A 240 7.02 -8.54 15.02
C ALA A 240 7.42 -7.54 13.92
N ILE A 241 6.62 -6.48 13.70
CA ILE A 241 6.92 -5.47 12.69
C ILE A 241 8.27 -4.79 12.97
N THR A 242 8.53 -4.43 14.23
CA THR A 242 9.82 -3.85 14.62
C THR A 242 10.98 -4.82 14.34
N GLY A 243 10.79 -6.11 14.58
CA GLY A 243 11.74 -7.16 14.23
C GLY A 243 12.06 -7.21 12.74
N TYR A 244 11.03 -7.19 11.88
CA TYR A 244 11.20 -7.18 10.43
C TYR A 244 11.90 -5.92 9.92
N LEU A 245 11.50 -4.75 10.41
CA LEU A 245 12.14 -3.48 10.06
C LEU A 245 13.62 -3.47 10.48
N LYS A 246 13.93 -3.95 11.69
CA LYS A 246 15.30 -4.07 12.19
C LYS A 246 16.14 -5.07 11.38
N ALA A 247 15.51 -6.14 10.89
CA ALA A 247 16.14 -7.10 9.99
C ALA A 247 16.36 -6.53 8.57
N GLY A 248 15.84 -5.34 8.26
CA GLY A 248 16.07 -4.65 6.98
C GLY A 248 14.97 -4.86 5.94
N VAL A 249 13.80 -5.36 6.34
CA VAL A 249 12.62 -5.43 5.46
C VAL A 249 12.06 -4.01 5.28
N PRO A 250 11.85 -3.53 4.05
CA PRO A 250 11.17 -2.25 3.83
C PRO A 250 9.75 -2.27 4.39
N ALA A 251 9.35 -1.21 5.10
CA ALA A 251 8.00 -1.12 5.67
C ALA A 251 6.90 -1.36 4.61
N SER A 252 7.07 -0.79 3.41
CA SER A 252 6.15 -0.92 2.27
C SER A 252 6.04 -2.34 1.69
N GLN A 253 6.89 -3.28 2.10
CA GLN A 253 6.76 -4.70 1.74
C GLN A 253 6.02 -5.51 2.82
N ILE A 254 5.62 -4.92 3.95
CA ILE A 254 4.95 -5.62 5.04
C ILE A 254 3.45 -5.30 5.02
N ALA A 255 2.63 -6.31 4.75
CA ALA A 255 1.18 -6.22 4.85
C ALA A 255 0.69 -6.99 6.09
N LEU A 256 -0.07 -6.32 6.96
CA LEU A 256 -0.53 -6.90 8.22
C LEU A 256 -1.79 -7.73 8.02
N GLY A 257 -1.67 -9.04 8.24
CA GLY A 257 -2.79 -9.95 8.35
C GLY A 257 -3.62 -9.68 9.62
N MET A 258 -4.94 -9.68 9.46
CA MET A 258 -5.91 -9.48 10.54
C MET A 258 -6.93 -10.63 10.54
N PRO A 259 -7.28 -11.21 11.70
CA PRO A 259 -8.16 -12.36 11.74
C PRO A 259 -9.62 -11.96 11.53
N MET A 260 -10.32 -12.69 10.65
CA MET A 260 -11.78 -12.63 10.50
C MET A 260 -12.50 -13.70 11.34
N TYR A 261 -11.92 -14.07 12.47
CA TYR A 261 -12.43 -15.08 13.40
C TYR A 261 -12.00 -14.76 14.84
N GLY A 262 -12.66 -15.41 15.79
CA GLY A 262 -12.37 -15.37 17.21
C GLY A 262 -11.83 -16.68 17.74
N ARG A 263 -10.90 -16.62 18.69
CA ARG A 263 -10.42 -17.79 19.46
C ARG A 263 -11.04 -17.82 20.84
N ALA A 264 -11.66 -18.97 21.18
CA ALA A 264 -12.46 -19.14 22.39
C ALA A 264 -11.72 -19.89 23.51
N PHE A 265 -12.04 -19.50 24.74
CA PHE A 265 -11.52 -20.06 25.99
C PHE A 265 -12.70 -20.26 26.95
N GLN A 266 -12.89 -21.50 27.44
CA GLN A 266 -14.00 -21.85 28.34
C GLN A 266 -13.56 -21.91 29.79
N ASN A 267 -14.54 -21.84 30.69
CA ASN A 267 -14.35 -22.00 32.13
C ASN A 267 -13.24 -21.07 32.66
N THR A 268 -13.18 -19.86 32.14
CA THR A 268 -12.18 -18.85 32.50
C THR A 268 -12.81 -17.70 33.26
N ASP A 269 -12.07 -17.07 34.16
CA ASP A 269 -12.49 -15.84 34.83
C ASP A 269 -12.24 -14.58 33.99
N GLY A 270 -11.77 -14.76 32.75
CA GLY A 270 -11.56 -13.70 31.78
C GLY A 270 -10.11 -13.60 31.29
N LEU A 271 -9.78 -12.47 30.68
CA LEU A 271 -8.50 -12.26 30.03
C LEU A 271 -7.33 -12.36 31.03
N GLY A 272 -6.28 -13.08 30.65
CA GLY A 272 -5.09 -13.34 31.45
C GLY A 272 -5.28 -14.38 32.55
N ARG A 273 -6.43 -15.07 32.59
CA ARG A 273 -6.75 -16.09 33.59
C ARG A 273 -6.67 -17.49 32.99
N PRO A 274 -6.43 -18.53 33.81
CA PRO A 274 -6.52 -19.92 33.36
C PRO A 274 -7.88 -20.21 32.72
N PHE A 275 -7.90 -21.19 31.83
CA PHE A 275 -9.11 -21.68 31.18
C PHE A 275 -9.10 -23.21 31.17
N SER A 276 -10.27 -23.83 30.95
CA SER A 276 -10.39 -25.26 30.76
C SER A 276 -11.31 -25.55 29.57
N GLY A 277 -10.70 -26.01 28.48
CA GLY A 277 -11.37 -26.26 27.21
C GLY A 277 -11.53 -25.01 26.35
N ILE A 278 -11.77 -25.23 25.06
CA ILE A 278 -11.97 -24.18 24.05
C ILE A 278 -13.41 -24.14 23.52
N GLY A 279 -14.25 -25.08 23.95
CA GLY A 279 -15.65 -25.15 23.57
C GLY A 279 -15.87 -25.53 22.11
N GLY A 280 -17.07 -25.26 21.62
CA GLY A 280 -17.40 -25.43 20.21
C GLY A 280 -16.84 -24.30 19.34
N GLY A 281 -17.34 -24.20 18.11
CA GLY A 281 -17.02 -23.12 17.19
C GLY A 281 -17.96 -23.13 15.99
N SER A 282 -17.70 -22.27 15.01
CA SER A 282 -18.54 -22.18 13.80
C SER A 282 -18.35 -23.39 12.90
N TRP A 283 -17.11 -23.87 12.76
CA TRP A 283 -16.74 -24.99 11.89
C TRP A 283 -15.74 -25.95 12.54
N GLU A 284 -14.96 -25.46 13.50
CA GLU A 284 -13.97 -26.20 14.26
C GLU A 284 -14.00 -25.73 15.71
N ASN A 285 -13.66 -26.61 16.66
CA ASN A 285 -13.72 -26.29 18.08
C ASN A 285 -12.76 -25.15 18.44
N GLY A 286 -13.23 -24.19 19.23
CA GLY A 286 -12.43 -23.06 19.68
C GLY A 286 -12.30 -21.90 18.68
N VAL A 287 -12.85 -22.01 17.47
CA VAL A 287 -12.80 -20.96 16.45
C VAL A 287 -14.20 -20.54 16.02
N TRP A 288 -14.49 -19.24 16.13
CA TRP A 288 -15.77 -18.65 15.73
C TRP A 288 -15.58 -17.69 14.57
N ASP A 289 -16.36 -17.83 13.50
CA ASP A 289 -16.36 -16.84 12.42
C ASP A 289 -16.75 -15.46 12.98
N TYR A 290 -16.10 -14.39 12.53
CA TYR A 290 -16.41 -13.02 12.97
C TYR A 290 -17.90 -12.67 12.83
N LYS A 291 -18.55 -13.13 11.76
CA LYS A 291 -20.00 -12.90 11.51
C LYS A 291 -20.92 -13.51 12.58
N ALA A 292 -20.41 -14.43 13.40
CA ALA A 292 -21.14 -15.04 14.51
C ALA A 292 -20.85 -14.36 15.87
N LEU A 293 -20.06 -13.28 15.88
CA LEU A 293 -19.60 -12.57 17.06
C LEU A 293 -20.17 -11.14 17.14
N PRO A 294 -20.40 -10.61 18.36
CA PRO A 294 -20.36 -11.33 19.64
C PRO A 294 -21.51 -12.34 19.77
N ARG A 295 -21.31 -13.40 20.57
CA ARG A 295 -22.36 -14.38 20.84
C ARG A 295 -23.46 -13.79 21.73
N PRO A 296 -24.73 -14.24 21.62
CA PRO A 296 -25.81 -13.78 22.50
C PRO A 296 -25.50 -14.00 23.99
N GLY A 297 -25.57 -12.92 24.78
CA GLY A 297 -25.23 -12.92 26.20
C GLY A 297 -23.81 -12.46 26.52
N ALA A 298 -22.91 -12.43 25.53
CA ALA A 298 -21.56 -11.94 25.72
C ALA A 298 -21.48 -10.41 25.61
N THR A 299 -20.67 -9.79 26.45
CA THR A 299 -20.35 -8.35 26.38
C THR A 299 -18.98 -8.17 25.73
N THR A 300 -18.85 -7.20 24.84
CA THR A 300 -17.56 -6.88 24.19
C THR A 300 -16.71 -6.00 25.11
N GLY A 301 -15.48 -6.43 25.36
CA GLY A 301 -14.43 -5.69 26.07
C GLY A 301 -13.36 -5.18 25.11
N TYR A 302 -12.61 -4.17 25.58
CA TYR A 302 -11.48 -3.60 24.88
C TYR A 302 -10.33 -3.38 25.86
N ASP A 303 -9.13 -3.81 25.49
CA ASP A 303 -7.90 -3.54 26.21
C ASP A 303 -7.18 -2.39 25.50
N ASP A 304 -7.25 -1.18 26.10
CA ASP A 304 -6.65 0.03 25.53
C ASP A 304 -5.11 0.01 25.56
N VAL A 305 -4.48 -0.85 26.37
CA VAL A 305 -3.01 -0.98 26.40
C VAL A 305 -2.57 -1.87 25.24
N ALA A 306 -3.23 -3.02 25.06
CA ALA A 306 -2.90 -3.97 23.99
C ALA A 306 -3.50 -3.58 22.62
N MET A 307 -4.44 -2.61 22.62
CA MET A 307 -5.28 -2.22 21.49
C MET A 307 -6.07 -3.38 20.88
N ALA A 308 -6.62 -4.24 21.74
CA ALA A 308 -7.23 -5.50 21.36
C ALA A 308 -8.65 -5.66 21.91
N SER A 309 -9.53 -6.31 21.16
CA SER A 309 -10.89 -6.61 21.58
C SER A 309 -11.11 -8.08 21.91
N PHE A 310 -12.12 -8.32 22.74
CA PHE A 310 -12.63 -9.65 23.08
C PHE A 310 -14.11 -9.55 23.45
N SER A 311 -14.80 -10.67 23.56
CA SER A 311 -16.08 -10.75 24.26
C SER A 311 -15.98 -11.69 25.45
N TYR A 312 -16.73 -11.40 26.50
CA TYR A 312 -16.83 -12.28 27.66
C TYR A 312 -18.30 -12.49 28.06
N ASP A 313 -18.65 -13.75 28.28
CA ASP A 313 -19.94 -14.17 28.81
C ASP A 313 -19.73 -14.69 30.24
N VAL A 314 -20.33 -13.99 31.20
CA VAL A 314 -20.18 -14.29 32.64
C VAL A 314 -20.87 -15.59 33.02
N GLU A 315 -22.03 -15.89 32.42
CA GLU A 315 -22.81 -17.10 32.76
C GLU A 315 -22.12 -18.35 32.20
N ARG A 316 -21.61 -18.26 30.97
CA ARG A 316 -20.87 -19.35 30.31
C ARG A 316 -19.41 -19.43 30.73
N ARG A 317 -18.88 -18.37 31.36
CA ARG A 317 -17.45 -18.20 31.64
C ARG A 317 -16.61 -18.42 30.38
N GLU A 318 -17.08 -17.82 29.28
CA GLU A 318 -16.49 -17.96 27.94
C GLU A 318 -15.88 -16.63 27.53
N LEU A 319 -14.59 -16.65 27.17
CA LEU A 319 -13.90 -15.54 26.52
C LEU A 319 -13.67 -15.88 25.06
N ILE A 320 -13.93 -14.93 24.16
CA ILE A 320 -13.55 -15.03 22.74
C ILE A 320 -12.72 -13.79 22.39
N SER A 321 -11.44 -13.96 22.05
CA SER A 321 -10.61 -12.86 21.53
C SER A 321 -10.82 -12.72 20.03
N TYR A 322 -11.14 -11.54 19.53
CA TYR A 322 -11.41 -11.29 18.10
C TYR A 322 -11.31 -9.79 17.78
N ASP A 323 -11.13 -9.46 16.50
CA ASP A 323 -11.10 -8.06 16.06
C ASP A 323 -12.50 -7.47 15.89
N THR A 324 -12.67 -6.22 16.34
CA THR A 324 -13.87 -5.41 16.16
C THR A 324 -13.57 -4.27 15.19
N PRO A 325 -14.58 -3.57 14.64
CA PRO A 325 -14.33 -2.38 13.81
C PRO A 325 -13.51 -1.29 14.53
N ARG A 326 -13.50 -1.29 15.87
CA ARG A 326 -12.62 -0.43 16.66
C ARG A 326 -11.15 -0.88 16.57
N SER A 327 -10.84 -2.15 16.86
CA SER A 327 -9.45 -2.64 16.78
C SER A 327 -8.89 -2.57 15.37
N VAL A 328 -9.68 -2.88 14.34
CA VAL A 328 -9.26 -2.74 12.93
C VAL A 328 -8.89 -1.28 12.59
N ARG A 329 -9.66 -0.29 13.03
CA ARG A 329 -9.32 1.13 12.82
C ARG A 329 -8.01 1.53 13.53
N GLN A 330 -7.76 0.98 14.71
CA GLN A 330 -6.50 1.20 15.42
C GLN A 330 -5.32 0.56 14.67
N LYS A 331 -5.48 -0.68 14.17
CA LYS A 331 -4.47 -1.35 13.33
C LYS A 331 -4.15 -0.55 12.06
N ILE A 332 -5.17 -0.03 11.38
CA ILE A 332 -4.98 0.83 10.21
C ILE A 332 -4.23 2.12 10.58
N SER A 333 -4.56 2.74 11.71
CA SER A 333 -3.88 3.97 12.17
C SER A 333 -2.41 3.69 12.50
N TYR A 334 -2.14 2.61 13.23
CA TYR A 334 -0.80 2.12 13.53
C TYR A 334 0.05 1.88 12.27
N LEU A 335 -0.52 1.23 11.24
CA LEU A 335 0.16 1.01 9.96
C LEU A 335 0.52 2.34 9.28
N LYS A 336 -0.38 3.32 9.30
CA LYS A 336 -0.11 4.65 8.75
C LYS A 336 1.03 5.36 9.48
N GLU A 337 1.04 5.30 10.81
CA GLU A 337 2.05 5.95 11.66
C GLU A 337 3.47 5.39 11.48
N LYS A 338 3.63 4.08 11.20
CA LYS A 338 4.95 3.43 11.03
C LYS A 338 5.65 3.77 9.70
N GLY A 339 5.34 4.92 9.11
CA GLY A 339 6.05 5.43 7.96
C GLY A 339 5.80 4.61 6.71
N LEU A 340 4.60 4.08 6.56
CA LEU A 340 4.19 3.64 5.25
C LEU A 340 4.11 4.89 4.30
N ALA A 341 4.15 6.18 4.77
CA ALA A 341 3.48 7.43 4.29
C ALA A 341 4.03 8.36 3.18
N GLY A 342 3.13 8.98 2.37
CA GLY A 342 3.47 9.72 1.13
C GLY A 342 4.20 11.07 1.24
N SER A 343 4.15 11.75 2.38
CA SER A 343 4.98 12.93 2.69
C SER A 343 6.47 12.58 2.85
N ILE A 344 6.78 11.32 3.16
CA ILE A 344 8.14 10.80 3.27
C ILE A 344 8.85 10.83 1.91
N PHE A 345 8.14 10.61 0.80
CA PHE A 345 8.73 10.69 -0.55
C PHE A 345 9.35 12.06 -0.84
N PHE A 346 8.63 13.14 -0.53
CA PHE A 346 9.14 14.50 -0.71
C PHE A 346 10.28 14.81 0.27
N ALA A 347 10.18 14.32 1.50
CA ALA A 347 11.28 14.46 2.46
C ALA A 347 12.54 13.68 2.05
N LEU A 348 12.40 12.53 1.39
CA LEU A 348 13.52 11.76 0.85
C LEU A 348 14.20 12.51 -0.31
N ALA A 349 13.42 13.09 -1.23
CA ALA A 349 13.97 13.93 -2.29
C ALA A 349 14.74 15.14 -1.70
N TRP A 350 14.19 15.77 -0.67
CA TRP A 350 14.86 16.85 0.06
C TRP A 350 16.17 16.40 0.73
N LYS A 351 16.18 15.22 1.37
CA LYS A 351 17.35 14.66 2.06
C LYS A 351 18.44 14.14 1.11
N ALA A 352 18.11 13.90 -0.15
CA ALA A 352 19.02 13.37 -1.18
C ALA A 352 19.08 14.30 -2.42
N PRO A 353 19.59 15.54 -2.27
CA PRO A 353 19.72 16.46 -3.40
C PRO A 353 20.63 15.91 -4.49
N GLN A 354 20.33 16.28 -5.73
CA GLN A 354 21.18 16.03 -6.88
C GLN A 354 22.29 17.09 -6.96
N GLU A 355 23.50 16.65 -7.27
CA GLU A 355 24.58 17.59 -7.59
C GLU A 355 24.39 18.17 -8.98
N VAL A 356 24.22 19.49 -9.06
CA VAL A 356 24.05 20.23 -10.32
C VAL A 356 25.15 21.27 -10.41
N GLY A 357 25.79 21.36 -11.58
CA GLY A 357 26.84 22.35 -11.82
C GLY A 357 26.30 23.77 -11.71
N ARG A 358 27.10 24.70 -11.18
CA ARG A 358 26.68 26.09 -10.99
C ARG A 358 26.21 26.76 -12.28
N THR A 359 26.90 26.49 -13.39
CA THR A 359 26.54 26.97 -14.73
C THR A 359 25.17 26.45 -15.18
N ASP A 360 24.82 25.21 -14.85
CA ASP A 360 23.52 24.62 -15.21
C ASP A 360 22.40 25.22 -14.37
N CYS A 361 22.65 25.47 -13.08
CA CYS A 361 21.73 26.21 -12.20
C CYS A 361 21.50 27.63 -12.69
N ASP A 362 22.56 28.36 -13.07
CA ASP A 362 22.47 29.73 -13.57
C ASP A 362 21.68 29.78 -14.89
N CYS A 363 21.96 28.85 -15.82
CA CYS A 363 21.21 28.71 -17.08
C CYS A 363 19.72 28.43 -16.83
N MET A 364 19.40 27.55 -15.88
CA MET A 364 18.01 27.26 -15.51
C MET A 364 17.30 28.48 -14.90
N ALA A 365 18.00 29.23 -14.04
CA ALA A 365 17.47 30.46 -13.45
C ALA A 365 17.17 31.52 -14.51
N GLU A 366 18.05 31.69 -15.50
CA GLU A 366 17.82 32.58 -16.65
C GLU A 366 16.61 32.16 -17.48
N ILE A 367 16.42 30.86 -17.73
CA ILE A 367 15.23 30.34 -18.42
C ILE A 367 13.97 30.66 -17.64
N PHE A 368 13.95 30.41 -16.32
CA PHE A 368 12.78 30.65 -15.48
C PHE A 368 12.45 32.15 -15.40
N GLN A 369 13.47 32.99 -15.30
CA GLN A 369 13.32 34.45 -15.33
C GLN A 369 12.71 34.92 -16.66
N LYS A 370 13.22 34.43 -17.79
CA LYS A 370 12.69 34.77 -19.12
C LYS A 370 11.24 34.33 -19.28
N GLU A 371 10.92 33.11 -18.85
CA GLU A 371 9.55 32.60 -18.88
C GLU A 371 8.59 33.47 -18.06
N LEU A 372 8.95 33.84 -16.83
CA LEU A 372 8.15 34.73 -16.00
C LEU A 372 7.98 36.13 -16.61
N GLN A 373 9.02 36.68 -17.23
CA GLN A 373 8.93 37.95 -17.95
C GLN A 373 7.96 37.87 -19.13
N MET A 374 7.93 36.75 -19.86
CA MET A 374 6.96 36.52 -20.93
C MET A 374 5.53 36.44 -20.38
N LEU A 375 5.33 35.77 -19.24
CA LEU A 375 4.02 35.71 -18.59
C LEU A 375 3.57 37.08 -18.07
N LEU A 376 4.48 37.89 -17.55
CA LEU A 376 4.19 39.25 -17.09
C LEU A 376 3.67 40.15 -18.22
N ILE A 377 4.12 39.92 -19.45
CA ILE A 377 3.65 40.65 -20.64
C ILE A 377 2.30 40.11 -21.13
N ALA A 378 2.09 38.79 -21.06
CA ALA A 378 0.98 38.13 -21.72
C ALA A 378 -0.28 37.92 -20.86
N LEU A 379 -0.11 37.71 -19.55
CA LEU A 379 -1.21 37.40 -18.64
C LEU A 379 -1.88 38.68 -18.09
N PRO A 380 -3.15 38.61 -17.66
CA PRO A 380 -3.88 39.76 -17.12
C PRO A 380 -3.19 40.43 -15.93
N ASP A 381 -3.38 41.75 -15.81
CA ASP A 381 -2.74 42.60 -14.78
C ASP A 381 -2.94 42.10 -13.34
N GLN A 382 -4.04 41.39 -13.08
CA GLN A 382 -4.35 40.80 -11.76
C GLN A 382 -3.30 39.78 -11.31
N LEU A 383 -2.62 39.10 -12.24
CA LEU A 383 -1.56 38.13 -11.93
C LEU A 383 -0.18 38.80 -11.82
N HIS A 384 -0.01 40.06 -12.23
CA HIS A 384 1.30 40.73 -12.27
C HIS A 384 1.97 40.84 -10.89
N PRO A 385 1.27 41.19 -9.79
CA PRO A 385 1.90 41.23 -8.47
C PRO A 385 2.52 39.89 -8.10
N ILE A 386 1.80 38.78 -8.35
CA ILE A 386 2.27 37.42 -8.09
C ILE A 386 3.48 37.07 -8.96
N ILE A 387 3.45 37.40 -10.26
CA ILE A 387 4.56 37.12 -11.17
C ILE A 387 5.82 37.91 -10.76
N ARG A 388 5.68 39.17 -10.35
CA ARG A 388 6.80 40.00 -9.86
C ARG A 388 7.37 39.47 -8.55
N ALA A 389 6.49 39.09 -7.62
CA ALA A 389 6.84 38.41 -6.39
C ALA A 389 7.62 37.11 -6.63
N THR A 390 7.18 36.30 -7.60
CA THR A 390 7.90 35.08 -8.01
C THR A 390 9.26 35.39 -8.63
N LEU A 391 9.36 36.42 -9.48
CA LEU A 391 10.63 36.90 -10.05
C LEU A 391 11.62 37.29 -8.94
N ALA A 392 11.17 38.08 -7.95
CA ALA A 392 11.99 38.49 -6.82
C ALA A 392 12.42 37.30 -5.94
N SER A 393 11.61 36.25 -5.88
CA SER A 393 11.88 35.05 -5.09
C SER A 393 12.85 34.06 -5.76
N LEU A 394 13.20 34.22 -7.05
CA LEU A 394 14.06 33.28 -7.77
C LEU A 394 15.37 32.92 -7.03
N PRO A 395 16.15 33.88 -6.47
CA PRO A 395 17.37 33.53 -5.74
C PRO A 395 17.10 32.61 -4.54
N SER A 396 16.01 32.85 -3.81
CA SER A 396 15.62 32.02 -2.66
C SER A 396 15.10 30.65 -3.08
N ILE A 397 14.42 30.56 -4.23
CA ILE A 397 13.96 29.30 -4.82
C ILE A 397 15.16 28.44 -5.24
N PHE A 398 16.14 29.03 -5.94
CA PHE A 398 17.36 28.31 -6.36
C PHE A 398 18.34 28.02 -5.21
N SER A 399 18.09 28.54 -4.00
CA SER A 399 18.79 28.11 -2.79
C SER A 399 18.23 26.81 -2.18
N LEU A 400 17.07 26.35 -2.66
CA LEU A 400 16.49 25.07 -2.24
C LEU A 400 17.28 23.90 -2.83
N PRO A 401 17.21 22.71 -2.19
CA PRO A 401 17.77 21.49 -2.74
C PRO A 401 17.35 21.26 -4.20
N MET A 402 18.31 20.98 -5.07
CA MET A 402 18.03 20.53 -6.44
C MET A 402 17.61 19.07 -6.37
N VAL A 403 16.42 18.76 -6.85
CA VAL A 403 15.84 17.41 -6.75
C VAL A 403 15.30 16.97 -8.10
N LEU A 404 15.09 15.67 -8.24
CA LEU A 404 14.37 15.14 -9.38
C LEU A 404 12.87 15.45 -9.20
N LEU A 405 12.35 16.27 -10.09
CA LEU A 405 10.97 16.74 -10.14
C LEU A 405 10.22 16.00 -11.25
N HIS A 406 8.89 16.04 -11.15
CA HIS A 406 7.99 15.46 -12.13
C HIS A 406 6.95 16.53 -12.52
N LYS A 407 6.93 16.94 -13.80
CA LYS A 407 6.19 18.15 -14.25
C LYS A 407 4.68 18.00 -14.25
N ASP A 408 4.21 16.81 -14.59
CA ASP A 408 2.80 16.44 -14.68
C ASP A 408 2.31 15.71 -13.43
N PHE A 409 3.08 15.75 -12.32
CA PHE A 409 2.70 15.10 -11.08
C PHE A 409 1.24 15.40 -10.71
N GLY A 410 0.46 14.38 -10.37
CA GLY A 410 -0.98 14.47 -10.19
C GLY A 410 -1.57 13.12 -9.81
N ASP A 411 -2.87 13.09 -9.53
CA ASP A 411 -3.64 11.87 -9.19
C ASP A 411 -3.41 10.70 -10.17
N CYS A 412 -3.14 10.99 -11.44
CA CYS A 412 -2.90 10.01 -12.50
C CYS A 412 -1.45 9.48 -12.56
N ASN A 413 -0.50 10.21 -12.00
CA ASN A 413 0.95 9.92 -12.07
C ASN A 413 1.49 9.38 -10.75
N ILE A 414 0.73 9.56 -9.68
CA ILE A 414 1.06 9.07 -8.35
C ILE A 414 0.66 7.60 -8.26
N ILE A 415 1.61 6.76 -7.86
CA ILE A 415 1.24 5.46 -7.31
C ILE A 415 1.21 5.59 -5.82
N VAL A 416 -0.01 5.55 -5.32
CA VAL A 416 -0.24 5.34 -3.91
C VAL A 416 -0.40 3.86 -3.63
N GLU A 417 0.14 3.49 -2.49
CA GLU A 417 -0.35 2.40 -1.70
C GLU A 417 -1.84 2.73 -1.33
N GLU A 418 -2.81 1.88 -1.71
CA GLU A 418 -4.29 1.98 -1.68
C GLU A 418 -4.99 2.05 -0.32
N GLU A 419 -4.40 1.50 0.75
CA GLU A 419 -5.00 1.55 2.11
C GLU A 419 -4.44 2.70 2.95
N SER A 420 -3.21 3.09 2.68
CA SER A 420 -2.45 4.02 3.49
C SER A 420 -2.42 5.39 2.81
N CYS A 421 -2.67 5.43 1.49
CA CYS A 421 -2.62 6.60 0.61
C CYS A 421 -1.19 7.11 0.42
N HIS A 422 -0.23 6.21 0.45
CA HIS A 422 1.17 6.54 0.54
C HIS A 422 1.87 6.50 -0.79
N LEU A 423 2.59 7.56 -1.14
CA LEU A 423 3.29 7.69 -2.41
C LEU A 423 4.45 6.69 -2.49
N VAL A 424 4.24 5.57 -3.19
CA VAL A 424 5.21 4.48 -3.40
C VAL A 424 5.88 4.52 -4.76
N GLY A 425 5.47 5.44 -5.62
CA GLY A 425 6.15 5.72 -6.86
C GLY A 425 5.47 6.82 -7.67
N VAL A 426 6.13 7.21 -8.74
CA VAL A 426 5.53 8.06 -9.78
C VAL A 426 5.58 7.27 -11.09
N ILE A 427 4.42 6.98 -11.67
CA ILE A 427 4.30 6.42 -13.02
C ILE A 427 4.23 7.62 -13.95
N ASP A 428 5.39 8.11 -14.38
CA ASP A 428 5.67 8.54 -15.77
C ASP A 428 6.96 9.38 -15.87
N TRP A 429 8.13 8.73 -15.87
CA TRP A 429 9.42 9.45 -15.95
C TRP A 429 9.65 10.24 -17.24
N ALA A 430 8.73 10.23 -18.22
CA ALA A 430 8.87 10.92 -19.50
C ALA A 430 9.00 12.45 -19.34
N GLU A 431 8.48 13.03 -18.26
CA GLU A 431 8.57 14.48 -17.98
C GLU A 431 9.34 14.81 -16.69
N ALA A 432 10.21 13.91 -16.24
CA ALA A 432 11.07 14.17 -15.08
C ALA A 432 12.19 15.18 -15.44
N GLU A 433 12.41 16.18 -14.58
CA GLU A 433 13.53 17.13 -14.72
C GLU A 433 14.20 17.38 -13.37
N ILE A 434 15.48 17.75 -13.38
CA ILE A 434 16.12 18.25 -12.17
C ILE A 434 15.76 19.72 -12.02
N GLY A 435 15.37 20.14 -10.82
CA GLY A 435 15.09 21.55 -10.51
C GLY A 435 14.94 21.81 -9.02
N PRO A 436 14.68 23.07 -8.63
CA PRO A 436 14.54 23.42 -7.22
C PRO A 436 13.34 22.73 -6.58
N PHE A 437 13.54 22.16 -5.40
CA PHE A 437 12.48 21.53 -4.61
C PHE A 437 11.27 22.47 -4.44
N GLY A 438 10.06 21.93 -4.54
CA GLY A 438 8.83 22.70 -4.38
C GLY A 438 8.19 23.14 -5.69
N THR A 439 8.95 23.20 -6.79
CA THR A 439 8.41 23.64 -8.09
C THR A 439 7.37 22.69 -8.69
N ASN A 440 7.30 21.43 -8.29
CA ASN A 440 6.19 20.56 -8.68
C ASN A 440 5.09 20.45 -7.62
N LEU A 441 5.26 20.97 -6.40
CA LEU A 441 4.31 20.74 -5.28
C LEU A 441 2.93 21.40 -5.50
N HIS A 442 2.79 22.31 -6.47
CA HIS A 442 1.47 22.82 -6.87
C HIS A 442 0.51 21.72 -7.34
N SER A 443 1.05 20.60 -7.81
CA SER A 443 0.32 19.39 -8.22
C SER A 443 -0.54 18.78 -7.12
N LEU A 444 -0.11 18.88 -5.85
CA LEU A 444 -0.82 18.33 -4.69
C LEU A 444 -2.24 18.89 -4.56
N GLN A 445 -2.47 20.06 -5.14
CA GLN A 445 -3.78 20.68 -5.19
C GLN A 445 -4.81 19.86 -5.97
N SER A 446 -4.41 18.97 -6.87
CA SER A 446 -5.33 18.02 -7.51
C SER A 446 -5.89 16.98 -6.54
N LEU A 447 -5.15 16.67 -5.47
CA LEU A 447 -5.55 15.70 -4.44
C LEU A 447 -6.49 16.30 -3.39
N MET A 448 -6.41 17.61 -3.16
CA MET A 448 -7.15 18.30 -2.09
C MET A 448 -8.32 19.14 -2.64
N SER A 449 -8.45 19.25 -3.96
CA SER A 449 -9.49 20.08 -4.58
C SER A 449 -9.73 19.71 -6.05
N LYS A 450 -10.91 20.06 -6.57
CA LYS A 450 -11.33 19.81 -7.96
C LYS A 450 -11.64 21.09 -8.72
N LEU A 451 -11.55 21.04 -10.05
CA LEU A 451 -12.00 22.11 -10.93
C LEU A 451 -13.45 21.84 -11.38
N ASP A 452 -14.36 22.76 -11.10
CA ASP A 452 -15.74 22.77 -11.60
C ASP A 452 -15.89 23.85 -12.69
N LEU A 453 -16.42 23.47 -13.84
CA LEU A 453 -16.49 24.38 -15.01
C LEU A 453 -17.42 25.58 -14.83
N ARG A 454 -18.33 25.54 -13.85
CA ARG A 454 -19.26 26.64 -13.55
C ARG A 454 -18.85 27.43 -12.32
N LYS A 455 -18.35 26.74 -11.30
CA LYS A 455 -18.05 27.31 -9.98
C LYS A 455 -16.56 27.62 -9.79
N GLY A 456 -15.71 27.27 -10.74
CA GLY A 456 -14.26 27.38 -10.60
C GLY A 456 -13.71 26.29 -9.69
N ARG A 457 -12.59 26.56 -9.02
CA ARG A 457 -11.97 25.56 -8.15
C ARG A 457 -12.76 25.39 -6.86
N ILE A 458 -12.85 24.16 -6.35
CA ILE A 458 -13.58 23.82 -5.12
C ILE A 458 -12.67 22.92 -4.28
N ARG A 459 -12.37 23.34 -3.04
CA ARG A 459 -11.65 22.53 -2.05
C ARG A 459 -12.52 21.36 -1.57
N TYR A 460 -11.89 20.23 -1.27
CA TYR A 460 -12.56 19.15 -0.54
C TYR A 460 -12.73 19.53 0.94
N GLU A 461 -13.63 18.84 1.64
CA GLU A 461 -13.97 19.14 3.04
C GLU A 461 -12.78 18.99 3.99
N ASP A 462 -11.84 18.12 3.64
CA ASP A 462 -10.62 17.78 4.40
C ASP A 462 -9.38 18.57 3.96
N TYR A 463 -9.52 19.58 3.10
CA TYR A 463 -8.39 20.34 2.53
C TYR A 463 -7.43 20.88 3.61
N ASP A 464 -7.96 21.57 4.63
CA ASP A 464 -7.12 22.25 5.62
C ASP A 464 -6.38 21.25 6.52
N GLU A 465 -7.02 20.10 6.81
CA GLU A 465 -6.41 19.01 7.57
C GLU A 465 -5.29 18.33 6.77
N LEU A 466 -5.52 18.04 5.49
CA LEU A 466 -4.52 17.45 4.59
C LEU A 466 -3.33 18.38 4.36
N ALA A 467 -3.59 19.67 4.16
CA ALA A 467 -2.54 20.68 4.00
C ALA A 467 -1.66 20.77 5.26
N ARG A 468 -2.28 20.87 6.44
CA ARG A 468 -1.58 20.88 7.73
C ARG A 468 -0.73 19.62 7.93
N LEU A 469 -1.33 18.44 7.70
CA LEU A 469 -0.65 17.15 7.86
C LEU A 469 0.57 17.02 6.94
N PHE A 470 0.43 17.45 5.68
CA PHE A 470 1.53 17.47 4.72
C PHE A 470 2.71 18.30 5.26
N TRP A 471 2.45 19.54 5.67
CA TRP A 471 3.50 20.46 6.13
C TRP A 471 4.13 20.01 7.45
N GLU A 472 3.35 19.54 8.42
CA GLU A 472 3.85 19.00 9.68
C GLU A 472 4.75 17.78 9.45
N THR A 473 4.32 16.86 8.59
CA THR A 473 5.10 15.65 8.31
C THR A 473 6.35 15.97 7.50
N LEU A 474 6.26 16.82 6.47
CA LEU A 474 7.43 17.26 5.71
C LEU A 474 8.46 17.92 6.62
N SER A 475 8.01 18.85 7.49
CA SER A 475 8.88 19.53 8.45
C SER A 475 9.54 18.56 9.44
N GLY A 476 8.75 17.67 10.04
CA GLY A 476 9.27 16.65 10.97
C GLY A 476 10.30 15.74 10.32
N GLU A 477 10.00 15.29 9.09
CA GLU A 477 10.90 14.40 8.36
C GLU A 477 12.22 15.08 8.00
N VAL A 478 12.21 16.32 7.50
CA VAL A 478 13.45 17.00 7.06
C VAL A 478 14.26 17.64 8.20
N GLY A 479 13.90 17.37 9.47
CA GLY A 479 14.62 17.87 10.64
C GLY A 479 14.24 19.28 11.08
N GLY A 480 13.03 19.73 10.73
CA GLY A 480 12.48 21.04 11.06
C GLY A 480 12.71 22.06 9.95
N LEU A 481 11.65 22.40 9.19
CA LEU A 481 11.69 23.51 8.23
C LEU A 481 11.62 24.86 8.96
N ARG A 482 12.56 25.75 8.66
CA ARG A 482 12.51 27.15 9.12
C ARG A 482 11.48 27.92 8.30
N ASP A 483 10.90 28.96 8.88
CA ASP A 483 9.88 29.79 8.23
C ASP A 483 10.34 30.35 6.86
N ASN A 484 11.60 30.79 6.76
CA ASN A 484 12.17 31.27 5.49
C ASN A 484 12.24 30.17 4.43
N THR A 485 12.59 28.95 4.82
CA THR A 485 12.65 27.81 3.91
C THR A 485 11.25 27.44 3.44
N THR A 486 10.28 27.40 4.35
CA THR A 486 8.87 27.17 4.01
C THR A 486 8.35 28.23 3.04
N ARG A 487 8.71 29.50 3.25
CA ARG A 487 8.39 30.60 2.32
C ARG A 487 9.01 30.37 0.93
N SER A 488 10.28 30.00 0.85
CA SER A 488 10.93 29.66 -0.44
C SER A 488 10.24 28.49 -1.15
N ILE A 489 9.85 27.43 -0.42
CA ILE A 489 9.13 26.28 -1.00
C ILE A 489 7.76 26.72 -1.55
N LYS A 490 7.02 27.55 -0.81
CA LYS A 490 5.74 28.11 -1.28
C LYS A 490 5.92 29.00 -2.51
N ALA A 491 6.98 29.81 -2.56
CA ALA A 491 7.31 30.59 -3.74
C ALA A 491 7.65 29.69 -4.95
N ALA A 492 8.38 28.60 -4.71
CA ALA A 492 8.68 27.58 -5.72
C ALA A 492 7.41 26.91 -6.26
N MET A 493 6.42 26.63 -5.39
CA MET A 493 5.12 26.12 -5.81
C MET A 493 4.41 27.05 -6.80
N VAL A 494 4.41 28.36 -6.52
CA VAL A 494 3.81 29.38 -7.39
C VAL A 494 4.56 29.46 -8.73
N LEU A 495 5.90 29.47 -8.69
CA LEU A 495 6.75 29.42 -9.88
C LEU A 495 6.37 28.24 -10.79
N GLY A 496 6.31 27.06 -10.20
CA GLY A 496 5.93 25.84 -10.91
C GLY A 496 4.56 25.93 -11.58
N LEU A 497 3.56 26.41 -10.83
CA LEU A 497 2.20 26.56 -11.35
C LEU A 497 2.15 27.52 -12.53
N LEU A 498 2.83 28.67 -12.43
CA LEU A 498 2.93 29.65 -13.50
C LEU A 498 3.60 29.05 -14.74
N ARG A 499 4.68 28.28 -14.58
CA ARG A 499 5.34 27.62 -15.71
C ARG A 499 4.47 26.53 -16.34
N SER A 500 3.75 25.77 -15.53
CA SER A 500 2.91 24.65 -15.97
C SER A 500 1.63 25.13 -16.67
N ARG A 501 0.97 26.16 -16.14
CA ARG A 501 -0.35 26.61 -16.60
C ARG A 501 -0.31 27.96 -17.32
N GLY A 502 0.73 28.77 -17.15
CA GLY A 502 0.89 30.02 -17.89
C GLY A 502 1.28 29.84 -19.36
N PHE A 503 1.65 28.64 -19.78
CA PHE A 503 2.06 28.33 -21.14
C PHE A 503 1.15 27.29 -21.80
N THR A 504 1.16 27.25 -23.13
CA THR A 504 0.63 26.11 -23.91
C THR A 504 1.42 24.83 -23.60
N SER A 505 0.83 23.68 -23.92
CA SER A 505 1.41 22.36 -23.65
C SER A 505 2.85 22.23 -24.16
N ARG A 506 3.67 21.50 -23.40
CA ARG A 506 5.12 21.28 -23.62
C ARG A 506 5.42 19.86 -24.11
N LEU A 507 4.41 19.14 -24.60
CA LEU A 507 4.57 17.78 -25.12
C LEU A 507 5.54 17.75 -26.31
N ALA A 508 6.35 16.70 -26.41
CA ALA A 508 7.45 16.59 -27.40
C ALA A 508 7.02 16.69 -28.87
N ASN A 509 5.72 16.55 -29.17
CA ASN A 509 5.14 16.64 -30.51
C ASN A 509 4.33 17.93 -30.75
N GLU A 510 4.36 18.86 -29.80
CA GLU A 510 3.66 20.14 -29.89
C GLU A 510 4.60 21.30 -30.26
N PRO A 511 4.06 22.42 -30.79
CA PRO A 511 4.83 23.63 -31.04
C PRO A 511 5.51 24.13 -29.75
N GLU A 512 6.61 24.87 -29.91
CA GLU A 512 7.31 25.51 -28.79
C GLU A 512 6.33 26.28 -27.90
N ALA A 513 6.40 26.06 -26.59
CA ALA A 513 5.42 26.57 -25.65
C ALA A 513 5.41 28.10 -25.61
N ARG A 514 4.20 28.66 -25.74
CA ARG A 514 3.97 30.12 -25.72
C ARG A 514 3.06 30.49 -24.56
N PRO A 515 3.14 31.72 -24.03
CA PRO A 515 2.20 32.16 -23.01
C PRO A 515 0.76 31.95 -23.47
N ILE A 516 -0.10 31.44 -22.56
CA ILE A 516 -1.52 31.32 -22.83
C ILE A 516 -2.13 32.70 -23.10
N ARG A 517 -3.21 32.71 -23.87
CA ARG A 517 -4.00 33.92 -24.13
C ARG A 517 -5.40 33.73 -23.56
N ASN A 518 -6.13 34.84 -23.44
CA ASN A 518 -7.54 34.78 -23.09
C ASN A 518 -8.39 34.37 -24.31
N ASP A 519 -8.16 33.14 -24.77
CA ASP A 519 -8.87 32.48 -25.86
C ASP A 519 -9.33 31.09 -25.41
N ASP A 520 -10.08 30.38 -26.25
CA ASP A 520 -10.64 29.07 -25.91
C ASP A 520 -9.57 28.02 -25.54
N SER A 521 -8.34 28.19 -26.02
CA SER A 521 -7.21 27.31 -25.71
C SER A 521 -6.60 27.59 -24.35
N GLY A 522 -6.49 28.86 -23.96
CA GLY A 522 -5.93 29.28 -22.66
C GLY A 522 -6.94 29.32 -21.52
N ARG A 523 -8.24 29.32 -21.82
CA ARG A 523 -9.32 29.50 -20.84
C ARG A 523 -9.25 28.55 -19.64
N TYR A 524 -8.99 27.25 -19.87
CA TYR A 524 -8.92 26.27 -18.78
C TYR A 524 -7.73 26.51 -17.86
N ASN A 525 -6.58 26.82 -18.44
CA ASN A 525 -5.39 27.14 -17.67
C ASN A 525 -5.57 28.45 -16.90
N MET A 526 -6.24 29.46 -17.48
CA MET A 526 -6.57 30.69 -16.78
C MET A 526 -7.50 30.44 -15.60
N MET A 527 -8.53 29.60 -15.75
CA MET A 527 -9.40 29.20 -14.64
C MET A 527 -8.64 28.53 -13.49
N ILE A 528 -7.59 27.76 -13.80
CA ILE A 528 -6.73 27.14 -12.78
C ILE A 528 -5.88 28.19 -12.07
N LEU A 529 -5.25 29.10 -12.82
CA LEU A 529 -4.45 30.20 -12.26
C LEU A 529 -5.32 31.10 -11.35
N ASP A 530 -6.50 31.49 -11.81
CA ASP A 530 -7.44 32.29 -11.03
C ASP A 530 -7.84 31.57 -9.74
N GLY A 531 -8.17 30.28 -9.83
CA GLY A 531 -8.57 29.48 -8.68
C GLY A 531 -7.46 29.31 -7.63
N LEU A 532 -6.21 29.13 -8.05
CA LEU A 532 -5.09 28.82 -7.15
C LEU A 532 -4.28 30.04 -6.70
N LEU A 533 -4.36 31.16 -7.41
CA LEU A 533 -3.56 32.35 -7.13
C LEU A 533 -4.41 33.56 -6.71
N LEU A 534 -5.63 33.71 -7.21
CA LEU A 534 -6.44 34.92 -7.00
C LEU A 534 -7.63 34.68 -6.06
N ASN A 535 -8.35 33.58 -6.23
CA ASN A 535 -9.60 33.33 -5.51
C ASN A 535 -9.34 33.14 -4.00
N PRO A 536 -9.86 34.01 -3.12
CA PRO A 536 -9.59 33.93 -1.68
C PRO A 536 -10.02 32.61 -1.04
N ALA A 537 -11.04 31.95 -1.58
CA ALA A 537 -11.56 30.69 -1.04
C ALA A 537 -10.69 29.48 -1.40
N THR A 538 -9.91 29.57 -2.48
CA THR A 538 -9.21 28.41 -3.04
C THR A 538 -7.73 28.61 -3.34
N ARG A 539 -7.21 29.84 -3.24
CA ARG A 539 -5.80 30.16 -3.46
C ARG A 539 -4.89 29.44 -2.48
N PHE A 540 -3.60 29.37 -2.80
CA PHE A 540 -2.61 28.79 -1.91
C PHE A 540 -2.59 29.44 -0.52
N GLU A 541 -2.40 28.59 0.49
CA GLU A 541 -2.29 29.02 1.88
C GLU A 541 -0.99 29.80 2.13
N GLY A 542 -1.10 30.97 2.77
CA GLY A 542 0.02 31.87 3.03
C GLY A 542 0.51 32.65 1.81
N LEU A 543 -0.23 32.63 0.69
CA LEU A 543 0.10 33.43 -0.49
C LEU A 543 0.03 34.93 -0.20
N GLU A 544 -0.99 35.40 0.52
CA GLU A 544 -1.10 36.82 0.91
C GLU A 544 0.01 37.25 1.87
N GLU A 545 0.34 36.39 2.84
CA GLU A 545 1.43 36.65 3.79
C GLU A 545 2.78 36.75 3.07
N TRP A 546 3.00 35.89 2.07
CA TRP A 546 4.17 35.93 1.19
C TRP A 546 4.22 37.21 0.34
N LEU A 547 3.09 37.61 -0.26
CA LEU A 547 3.01 38.85 -1.05
C LEU A 547 3.23 40.10 -0.19
N ASN A 548 2.58 40.17 0.98
CA ASN A 548 2.69 41.30 1.90
C ASN A 548 4.07 41.40 2.57
N GLY A 549 4.73 40.26 2.81
CA GLY A 549 6.09 40.22 3.38
C GLY A 549 7.17 40.76 2.44
N MET A 550 6.91 40.84 1.13
CA MET A 550 7.83 41.46 0.18
C MET A 550 7.72 42.98 0.12
N ASP A 551 6.55 43.55 0.45
CA ASP A 551 6.41 45.01 0.56
C ASP A 551 7.18 45.57 1.77
N THR A 552 7.43 44.74 2.80
CA THR A 552 8.18 45.14 4.01
C THR A 552 9.70 44.95 3.95
N GLU A 553 10.25 44.31 2.90
CA GLU A 553 11.71 44.18 2.69
C GLU A 553 12.28 45.27 1.75
N HIS A 554 11.43 46.19 1.27
CA HIS A 554 11.80 47.32 0.41
C HIS A 554 11.46 48.71 0.98
N GLU A 555 11.07 48.80 2.26
CA GLU A 555 11.24 50.00 3.10
C GLU A 555 12.46 49.84 4.01
#